data_AF-A0A653ZJE9-F1
#
_entry.id   AF-A0A653ZJE9-F1
#
_cell.length_a   1.000
_cell.length_b   1.000
_cell.length_c   1.000
_cell.angle_alpha   90.00
_cell.angle_beta   90.00
_cell.angle_gamma   90.00
#
_symmetry.space_group_name_H-M   'P 1'
#
loop_
_entity.id
_entity.type
_entity.pdbx_description
1 polymer ?
#
loop_
_entity_poly.entity_id
_entity_poly.type
_entity_poly.pdbx_seq_one_letter_code
_entity_poly.pdbx_strand_id
1 'polypeptide(L)'
;MKEDHQINIPPIIDEKTKRLEGILGIKPGENYTISDISLKNLTIDDFPILLPYLNNIRTLRLSNSVISNVSELMKLNRCIYFQLDNVTFQNNDCTIIKDFPYEIRFSNMNFDANCMNGLQTSGPRKGHKHLFIKNCHIDNIQELSNIEGLYSLHLDKITFTYHPKKIKEKSIWMIHISDSQFEDISFMPFKKSVTYIEFKNCQIGSFDGISEFKKLEKIKIDTDSSVERLQEIKNRINKQIKCHFVQTEKPFGLKKILGLKNYINHLHFTNLKEKTIDNLGKFKKVKVLSFDKSKFYVDAFLHIAKQIESVEMRDSAIKKHNYLENFLNLTNFESICFSRDGKSIRNFSKLLPLKNQLKELDFYEDDEMHKKPANYSIEQFTALESLKIGYEISSQTAESILKLEKLKKLNIDVTKTKKVFDLGNLKRLEFLIFNSRVQFTGFENLKRLKSLQIVNDRKFDVKTLPEMKSLKRLNFSAYDSSIKDLERFPNLEFLKLQGVKKLQLKALKKLKVLDLENSRIKDFSSFETLPSVEKLNLSNIQGNINLEGISKFPNLKWLTFLESEELDDISGLESLKKLERLDLYKTKVTDIRVLNTLPNLKEVNLLVDNTKELNLESQLNHREIVI
;
A
#
# COMPACT_ATOMS: atom_id res chain seq x y z
N MET A 1 65.25 -48.22 2.99
CA MET A 1 63.95 -48.69 3.51
C MET A 1 63.09 -47.48 3.81
N LYS A 2 61.81 -47.60 3.45
CA LYS A 2 60.69 -46.65 3.55
C LYS A 2 60.37 -45.89 2.26
N GLU A 3 59.40 -46.53 1.60
CA GLU A 3 58.53 -46.09 0.54
C GLU A 3 57.70 -44.87 0.98
N ASP A 4 57.52 -43.93 0.05
CA ASP A 4 56.41 -42.98 0.07
C ASP A 4 55.46 -43.35 -1.07
N HIS A 5 54.24 -43.74 -0.70
CA HIS A 5 53.12 -43.90 -1.61
C HIS A 5 52.52 -42.52 -1.93
N GLN A 6 52.49 -42.12 -3.20
CA GLN A 6 51.50 -41.15 -3.68
C GLN A 6 50.87 -41.52 -5.03
N ILE A 7 49.64 -42.02 -4.91
CA ILE A 7 48.41 -41.64 -5.62
C ILE A 7 48.42 -41.79 -7.15
N ASN A 8 47.75 -42.86 -7.59
CA ASN A 8 47.15 -42.99 -8.90
C ASN A 8 45.63 -42.75 -8.77
N ILE A 9 45.08 -41.82 -9.56
CA ILE A 9 43.73 -41.82 -10.20
C ILE A 9 43.63 -40.53 -11.04
N PRO A 10 43.12 -40.57 -12.29
CA PRO A 10 43.45 -39.60 -13.34
C PRO A 10 42.45 -38.42 -13.40
N PRO A 11 42.82 -37.23 -13.90
CA PRO A 11 41.85 -36.22 -14.25
C PRO A 11 41.54 -36.31 -15.75
N ILE A 12 40.57 -37.14 -16.12
CA ILE A 12 39.74 -36.80 -17.29
C ILE A 12 38.82 -35.67 -16.81
N ILE A 13 39.35 -34.44 -16.80
CA ILE A 13 38.49 -33.25 -16.80
C ILE A 13 37.97 -33.16 -18.24
N ASP A 14 36.80 -33.77 -18.42
CA ASP A 14 36.07 -34.01 -19.66
C ASP A 14 36.03 -32.75 -20.56
N GLU A 15 36.23 -32.93 -21.86
CA GLU A 15 36.18 -31.91 -22.90
C GLU A 15 34.87 -31.09 -22.84
N LYS A 16 33.80 -31.71 -22.32
CA LYS A 16 32.50 -31.11 -21.99
C LYS A 16 32.60 -29.99 -20.94
N THR A 17 33.42 -30.14 -19.90
CA THR A 17 33.63 -29.15 -18.83
C THR A 17 34.35 -27.91 -19.38
N LYS A 18 35.42 -28.09 -20.17
CA LYS A 18 36.13 -26.96 -20.81
C LYS A 18 35.26 -26.21 -21.81
N ARG A 19 34.40 -26.93 -22.53
CA ARG A 19 33.42 -26.32 -23.45
C ARG A 19 32.37 -25.52 -22.68
N LEU A 20 31.86 -26.03 -21.56
CA LEU A 20 30.91 -25.32 -20.70
C LEU A 20 31.53 -24.08 -20.05
N GLU A 21 32.75 -24.17 -19.54
CA GLU A 21 33.51 -23.02 -19.04
C GLU A 21 33.73 -21.96 -20.12
N GLY A 22 34.03 -22.37 -21.35
CA GLY A 22 34.16 -21.46 -22.49
C GLY A 22 32.85 -20.79 -22.92
N ILE A 23 31.70 -21.49 -22.80
CA ILE A 23 30.37 -20.95 -23.12
C ILE A 23 29.88 -19.99 -22.04
N LEU A 24 30.09 -20.35 -20.77
CA LEU A 24 29.56 -19.60 -19.62
C LEU A 24 30.52 -18.51 -19.13
N GLY A 25 31.81 -18.61 -19.45
CA GLY A 25 32.85 -17.70 -18.96
C GLY A 25 33.10 -17.81 -17.44
N ILE A 26 32.67 -18.90 -16.80
CA ILE A 26 32.74 -19.12 -15.36
C ILE A 26 33.18 -20.54 -15.04
N LYS A 27 33.96 -20.68 -13.95
CA LYS A 27 34.39 -21.98 -13.41
C LYS A 27 33.47 -22.44 -12.27
N PRO A 28 33.33 -23.76 -12.04
CA PRO A 28 32.55 -24.29 -10.92
C PRO A 28 33.07 -23.77 -9.58
N GLY A 29 32.18 -23.31 -8.70
CA GLY A 29 32.53 -22.96 -7.31
C GLY A 29 33.30 -21.64 -7.10
N GLU A 30 33.68 -20.92 -8.16
CA GLU A 30 34.24 -19.57 -8.02
C GLU A 30 33.15 -18.57 -7.57
N ASN A 31 33.48 -17.73 -6.60
CA ASN A 31 32.52 -16.82 -5.96
C ASN A 31 32.38 -15.53 -6.79
N TYR A 32 31.73 -15.63 -7.96
CA TYR A 32 31.49 -14.49 -8.84
C TYR A 32 30.33 -13.61 -8.36
N THR A 33 30.43 -12.30 -8.56
CA THR A 33 29.31 -11.33 -8.44
C THR A 33 28.48 -11.26 -9.72
N ILE A 34 28.09 -12.40 -10.29
CA ILE A 34 27.23 -12.44 -11.49
C ILE A 34 25.78 -12.52 -11.05
N SER A 35 25.04 -11.43 -11.25
CA SER A 35 23.61 -11.37 -10.94
C SER A 35 22.74 -12.00 -12.02
N ASP A 36 23.14 -11.97 -13.29
CA ASP A 36 22.31 -12.33 -14.44
C ASP A 36 23.07 -13.20 -15.44
N ILE A 37 22.47 -14.32 -15.86
CA ILE A 37 23.00 -15.19 -16.91
C ILE A 37 21.95 -15.40 -18.01
N SER A 38 22.41 -15.50 -19.26
CA SER A 38 21.57 -15.73 -20.43
C SER A 38 22.14 -16.86 -21.29
N LEU A 39 21.38 -17.94 -21.46
CA LEU A 39 21.77 -19.11 -22.24
C LEU A 39 20.77 -19.35 -23.38
N LYS A 40 21.29 -19.82 -24.52
CA LYS A 40 20.48 -20.02 -25.74
C LYS A 40 20.82 -21.34 -26.42
N ASN A 41 19.86 -21.90 -27.14
CA ASN A 41 20.04 -23.08 -28.00
C ASN A 41 20.58 -24.30 -27.26
N LEU A 42 20.11 -24.53 -26.03
CA LEU A 42 20.53 -25.67 -25.21
C LEU A 42 19.52 -26.80 -25.31
N THR A 43 19.95 -28.00 -25.69
CA THR A 43 19.15 -29.22 -25.49
C THR A 43 19.73 -29.94 -24.29
N ILE A 44 18.96 -29.98 -23.20
CA ILE A 44 19.49 -30.32 -21.89
C ILE A 44 18.73 -31.51 -21.32
N ASP A 45 19.30 -32.70 -21.51
CA ASP A 45 19.00 -33.88 -20.68
C ASP A 45 19.81 -33.86 -19.36
N ASP A 46 20.82 -32.97 -19.26
CA ASP A 46 21.84 -32.93 -18.21
C ASP A 46 21.84 -31.60 -17.41
N PHE A 47 20.69 -30.96 -17.17
CA PHE A 47 20.64 -29.64 -16.47
C PHE A 47 21.40 -29.62 -15.13
N PRO A 48 21.40 -30.72 -14.35
CA PRO A 48 22.24 -30.83 -13.17
C PRO A 48 23.72 -30.46 -13.37
N ILE A 49 24.30 -30.66 -14.57
CA ILE A 49 25.69 -30.30 -14.88
C ILE A 49 25.96 -28.80 -14.77
N LEU A 50 24.92 -27.96 -14.94
CA LEU A 50 25.02 -26.51 -14.85
C LEU A 50 24.89 -26.00 -13.41
N LEU A 51 24.32 -26.78 -12.48
CA LEU A 51 24.07 -26.34 -11.10
C LEU A 51 25.34 -25.82 -10.39
N PRO A 52 26.53 -26.46 -10.49
CA PRO A 52 27.75 -25.95 -9.86
C PRO A 52 28.18 -24.57 -10.34
N TYR A 53 27.80 -24.20 -11.57
CA TYR A 53 28.13 -22.91 -12.19
C TYR A 53 27.11 -21.82 -11.84
N LEU A 54 25.84 -22.20 -11.66
CA LEU A 54 24.73 -21.26 -11.55
C LEU A 54 24.31 -20.98 -10.09
N ASN A 55 25.04 -21.49 -9.10
CA ASN A 55 24.64 -21.43 -7.68
C ASN A 55 24.47 -20.01 -7.11
N ASN A 56 25.12 -19.00 -7.69
CA ASN A 56 25.16 -17.63 -7.17
C ASN A 56 24.35 -16.60 -7.97
N ILE A 57 23.68 -17.01 -9.04
CA ILE A 57 22.94 -16.07 -9.89
C ILE A 57 21.61 -15.66 -9.27
N ARG A 58 21.16 -14.45 -9.58
CA ARG A 58 19.82 -13.94 -9.22
C ARG A 58 18.82 -14.08 -10.36
N THR A 59 19.28 -14.02 -11.60
CA THR A 59 18.45 -14.09 -12.80
C THR A 59 19.00 -15.11 -13.79
N LEU A 60 18.12 -15.99 -14.27
CA LEU A 60 18.41 -16.90 -15.37
C LEU A 60 17.49 -16.61 -16.57
N ARG A 61 18.10 -16.36 -17.73
CA ARG A 61 17.41 -16.24 -19.01
C ARG A 61 17.74 -17.47 -19.87
N LEU A 62 16.73 -18.18 -20.33
CA LEU A 62 16.86 -19.32 -21.25
C LEU A 62 16.05 -19.03 -22.50
N SER A 63 16.65 -19.22 -23.68
CA SER A 63 15.91 -19.12 -24.94
C SER A 63 16.18 -20.27 -25.91
N ASN A 64 15.17 -20.69 -26.68
CA ASN A 64 15.26 -21.74 -27.70
C ASN A 64 15.90 -23.02 -27.15
N SER A 65 15.44 -23.48 -26.00
CA SER A 65 16.10 -24.56 -25.26
C SER A 65 15.12 -25.66 -24.87
N VAL A 66 15.61 -26.87 -24.69
CA VAL A 66 14.86 -28.00 -24.15
C VAL A 66 15.44 -28.31 -22.79
N ILE A 67 14.59 -28.37 -21.76
CA ILE A 67 15.00 -28.80 -20.42
C ILE A 67 14.11 -29.97 -19.98
N SER A 68 14.66 -30.87 -19.17
CA SER A 68 13.91 -32.05 -18.74
C SER A 68 12.67 -31.70 -17.93
N ASN A 69 12.76 -30.75 -17.00
CA ASN A 69 11.65 -30.38 -16.13
C ASN A 69 11.87 -28.98 -15.50
N VAL A 70 10.80 -28.27 -15.17
CA VAL A 70 10.87 -27.00 -14.42
C VAL A 70 11.51 -27.17 -13.03
N SER A 71 11.39 -28.36 -12.44
CA SER A 71 12.03 -28.76 -11.19
C SER A 71 13.55 -28.57 -11.21
N GLU A 72 14.20 -28.76 -12.36
CA GLU A 72 15.63 -28.54 -12.51
C GLU A 72 16.02 -27.06 -12.29
N LEU A 73 15.21 -26.14 -12.80
CA LEU A 73 15.38 -24.70 -12.56
C LEU A 73 15.20 -24.37 -11.07
N MET A 74 14.28 -25.08 -10.41
CA MET A 74 13.95 -24.85 -9.01
C MET A 74 15.05 -25.28 -8.03
N LYS A 75 16.05 -26.05 -8.48
CA LYS A 75 17.26 -26.36 -7.68
C LYS A 75 18.19 -25.16 -7.48
N LEU A 76 18.04 -24.10 -8.30
CA LEU A 76 18.82 -22.87 -8.15
C LEU A 76 18.31 -22.03 -6.97
N ASN A 77 18.89 -22.28 -5.79
CA ASN A 77 18.40 -21.71 -4.53
C ASN A 77 18.49 -20.17 -4.48
N ARG A 78 19.52 -19.56 -5.08
CA ARG A 78 19.72 -18.10 -5.06
C ARG A 78 19.03 -17.37 -6.22
N CYS A 79 18.61 -18.09 -7.25
CA CYS A 79 17.92 -17.51 -8.39
C CYS A 79 16.48 -17.15 -8.01
N ILE A 80 16.10 -15.90 -8.28
CA ILE A 80 14.79 -15.32 -7.94
C ILE A 80 14.05 -14.75 -9.14
N TYR A 81 14.71 -14.61 -10.29
CA TYR A 81 14.12 -14.19 -11.56
C TYR A 81 14.38 -15.25 -12.63
N PHE A 82 13.32 -15.77 -13.24
CA PHE A 82 13.43 -16.67 -14.39
C PHE A 82 12.77 -16.04 -15.61
N GLN A 83 13.46 -16.05 -16.75
CA GLN A 83 12.87 -15.70 -18.04
C GLN A 83 13.13 -16.82 -19.04
N LEU A 84 12.08 -17.51 -19.43
CA LEU A 84 12.11 -18.61 -20.39
C LEU A 84 11.40 -18.18 -21.66
N ASP A 85 12.07 -18.30 -22.79
CA ASP A 85 11.57 -17.89 -24.10
C ASP A 85 11.74 -19.03 -25.12
N ASN A 86 10.64 -19.56 -25.66
CA ASN A 86 10.69 -20.73 -26.54
C ASN A 86 11.47 -21.90 -25.89
N VAL A 87 11.11 -22.21 -24.65
CA VAL A 87 11.66 -23.35 -23.89
C VAL A 87 10.66 -24.50 -23.88
N THR A 88 11.13 -25.72 -24.10
CA THR A 88 10.30 -26.94 -24.01
C THR A 88 10.64 -27.71 -22.74
N PHE A 89 9.62 -28.13 -21.99
CA PHE A 89 9.77 -29.08 -20.87
C PHE A 89 9.49 -30.50 -21.38
N GLN A 90 10.45 -31.43 -21.24
CA GLN A 90 10.28 -32.81 -21.70
C GLN A 90 9.34 -33.62 -20.79
N ASN A 91 9.35 -33.34 -19.49
CA ASN A 91 8.48 -33.94 -18.48
C ASN A 91 7.84 -32.83 -17.61
N ASN A 92 6.60 -33.06 -17.19
CA ASN A 92 5.79 -32.17 -16.38
C ASN A 92 5.72 -32.56 -14.88
N ASP A 93 6.46 -33.59 -14.45
CA ASP A 93 6.50 -34.03 -13.05
C ASP A 93 7.13 -32.99 -12.12
N CYS A 94 6.33 -32.22 -11.40
CA CYS A 94 6.82 -31.26 -10.41
C CYS A 94 6.69 -31.81 -9.01
N THR A 95 7.73 -32.52 -8.55
CA THR A 95 7.78 -33.11 -7.20
C THR A 95 8.40 -32.18 -6.15
N ILE A 96 8.97 -31.05 -6.59
CA ILE A 96 9.67 -30.14 -5.70
C ILE A 96 8.66 -29.28 -4.95
N ILE A 97 8.55 -29.49 -3.64
CA ILE A 97 7.77 -28.66 -2.71
C ILE A 97 8.62 -27.47 -2.27
N LYS A 98 8.44 -26.31 -2.91
CA LYS A 98 9.26 -25.10 -2.70
C LYS A 98 8.45 -23.81 -2.82
N ASP A 99 9.03 -22.74 -2.29
CA ASP A 99 8.57 -21.36 -2.41
C ASP A 99 8.71 -20.80 -3.82
N PHE A 100 7.64 -20.18 -4.31
CA PHE A 100 7.65 -19.53 -5.62
C PHE A 100 8.74 -18.43 -5.65
N PRO A 101 9.57 -18.34 -6.71
CA PRO A 101 10.59 -17.29 -6.81
C PRO A 101 9.94 -15.90 -6.96
N TYR A 102 10.72 -14.82 -6.95
CA TYR A 102 10.13 -13.47 -6.99
C TYR A 102 9.39 -13.22 -8.31
N GLU A 103 9.97 -13.65 -9.42
CA GLU A 103 9.36 -13.50 -10.74
C GLU A 103 9.71 -14.66 -11.67
N ILE A 104 8.70 -15.13 -12.41
CA ILE A 104 8.88 -16.03 -13.55
C ILE A 104 8.19 -15.43 -14.77
N ARG A 105 8.89 -15.43 -15.90
CA ARG A 105 8.37 -15.03 -17.21
C ARG A 105 8.47 -16.21 -18.18
N PHE A 106 7.36 -16.63 -18.73
CA PHE A 106 7.28 -17.57 -19.86
C PHE A 106 6.87 -16.80 -21.11
N SER A 107 7.60 -17.02 -22.21
CA SER A 107 7.31 -16.43 -23.52
C SER A 107 7.38 -17.49 -24.62
N ASN A 108 6.43 -17.52 -25.55
CA ASN A 108 6.51 -18.38 -26.74
C ASN A 108 6.61 -19.89 -26.41
N MET A 109 5.86 -20.37 -25.41
CA MET A 109 5.98 -21.74 -24.87
C MET A 109 4.65 -22.48 -24.89
N ASN A 110 4.69 -23.81 -24.99
CA ASN A 110 3.55 -24.69 -24.72
C ASN A 110 3.90 -25.58 -23.52
N PHE A 111 3.05 -25.60 -22.49
CA PHE A 111 3.34 -26.38 -21.27
C PHE A 111 2.07 -26.82 -20.54
N ASP A 112 2.18 -27.91 -19.78
CA ASP A 112 1.17 -28.33 -18.80
C ASP A 112 1.31 -27.54 -17.50
N ALA A 113 0.26 -26.83 -17.10
CA ALA A 113 0.26 -26.05 -15.87
C ALA A 113 0.48 -26.91 -14.60
N ASN A 114 0.25 -28.24 -14.66
CA ASN A 114 0.63 -29.16 -13.59
C ASN A 114 2.13 -29.14 -13.27
N CYS A 115 2.99 -28.75 -14.21
CA CYS A 115 4.42 -28.63 -13.93
C CYS A 115 4.70 -27.54 -12.87
N MET A 116 3.73 -26.67 -12.56
CA MET A 116 3.88 -25.67 -11.50
C MET A 116 3.33 -26.15 -10.15
N ASN A 117 2.72 -27.34 -10.09
CA ASN A 117 2.05 -27.84 -8.89
C ASN A 117 2.99 -28.10 -7.71
N GLY A 118 4.30 -28.23 -7.90
CA GLY A 118 5.24 -28.34 -6.78
C GLY A 118 5.44 -27.02 -6.00
N LEU A 119 5.07 -25.88 -6.56
CA LEU A 119 5.34 -24.56 -5.97
C LEU A 119 4.31 -24.18 -4.90
N GLN A 120 4.31 -24.91 -3.78
CA GLN A 120 3.23 -24.88 -2.79
C GLN A 120 3.62 -24.39 -1.39
N THR A 121 4.86 -24.03 -1.10
CA THR A 121 5.22 -23.55 0.25
C THR A 121 5.27 -22.03 0.31
N SER A 122 4.72 -21.41 1.36
CA SER A 122 5.11 -20.05 1.73
C SER A 122 6.53 -20.06 2.29
N GLY A 123 7.51 -19.63 1.50
CA GLY A 123 8.90 -19.51 1.96
C GLY A 123 9.15 -18.25 2.79
N PRO A 124 10.34 -18.15 3.41
CA PRO A 124 10.70 -17.03 4.29
C PRO A 124 10.89 -15.69 3.54
N ARG A 125 10.86 -15.70 2.21
CA ARG A 125 11.15 -14.53 1.37
C ARG A 125 9.95 -13.59 1.35
N LYS A 126 10.06 -12.50 2.10
CA LYS A 126 9.11 -11.37 2.09
C LYS A 126 9.16 -10.68 0.71
N GLY A 127 8.02 -10.52 0.04
CA GLY A 127 7.94 -9.81 -1.25
C GLY A 127 6.71 -10.16 -2.08
N HIS A 128 6.35 -9.30 -3.04
CA HIS A 128 5.29 -9.56 -4.01
C HIS A 128 5.81 -10.45 -5.13
N LYS A 129 5.15 -11.57 -5.39
CA LYS A 129 5.60 -12.57 -6.36
C LYS A 129 4.78 -12.52 -7.64
N HIS A 130 5.43 -12.67 -8.79
CA HIS A 130 4.82 -12.38 -10.08
C HIS A 130 5.05 -13.51 -11.08
N LEU A 131 3.98 -13.94 -11.76
CA LEU A 131 4.05 -14.89 -12.87
C LEU A 131 3.54 -14.20 -14.13
N PHE A 132 4.38 -14.14 -15.16
CA PHE A 132 4.05 -13.60 -16.47
C PHE A 132 4.08 -14.71 -17.50
N ILE A 133 3.02 -14.83 -18.28
CA ILE A 133 2.89 -15.84 -19.34
C ILE A 133 2.48 -15.09 -20.60
N LYS A 134 3.31 -15.14 -21.64
CA LYS A 134 3.14 -14.37 -22.87
C LYS A 134 3.25 -15.24 -24.11
N ASN A 135 2.26 -15.18 -25.00
CA ASN A 135 2.25 -15.94 -26.25
C ASN A 135 2.48 -17.44 -26.00
N CYS A 136 1.75 -18.01 -25.03
CA CYS A 136 1.89 -19.39 -24.63
C CYS A 136 0.59 -20.18 -24.78
N HIS A 137 0.72 -21.49 -25.03
CA HIS A 137 -0.35 -22.45 -24.77
C HIS A 137 -0.21 -23.03 -23.35
N ILE A 138 -1.29 -23.00 -22.57
CA ILE A 138 -1.36 -23.54 -21.21
C ILE A 138 -2.33 -24.71 -21.18
N ASP A 139 -1.81 -25.92 -21.04
CA ASP A 139 -2.67 -27.07 -20.78
C ASP A 139 -3.23 -27.01 -19.36
N ASN A 140 -4.56 -27.08 -19.25
CA ASN A 140 -5.33 -27.08 -18.02
C ASN A 140 -5.05 -25.89 -17.07
N ILE A 141 -5.38 -24.68 -17.53
CA ILE A 141 -5.07 -23.40 -16.85
C ILE A 141 -5.46 -23.28 -15.36
N GLN A 142 -6.46 -24.04 -14.90
CA GLN A 142 -6.88 -24.03 -13.50
C GLN A 142 -5.80 -24.50 -12.51
N GLU A 143 -4.82 -25.29 -12.95
CA GLU A 143 -3.74 -25.85 -12.10
C GLU A 143 -2.83 -24.75 -11.56
N LEU A 144 -2.78 -23.59 -12.24
CA LEU A 144 -2.11 -22.40 -11.70
C LEU A 144 -2.64 -22.02 -10.32
N SER A 145 -3.89 -22.39 -9.98
CA SER A 145 -4.48 -22.14 -8.66
C SER A 145 -3.77 -22.83 -7.50
N ASN A 146 -2.90 -23.82 -7.75
CA ASN A 146 -2.11 -24.51 -6.74
C ASN A 146 -0.88 -23.73 -6.29
N ILE A 147 -0.46 -22.71 -7.04
CA ILE A 147 0.75 -21.94 -6.75
C ILE A 147 0.54 -21.12 -5.47
N GLU A 148 1.38 -21.36 -4.47
CA GLU A 148 1.33 -20.65 -3.20
C GLU A 148 2.16 -19.36 -3.21
N GLY A 149 1.67 -18.32 -2.52
CA GLY A 149 2.42 -17.07 -2.32
C GLY A 149 2.42 -16.12 -3.52
N LEU A 150 1.67 -16.40 -4.59
CA LEU A 150 1.60 -15.54 -5.76
C LEU A 150 0.88 -14.22 -5.44
N TYR A 151 1.45 -13.08 -5.83
CA TYR A 151 0.81 -11.77 -5.69
C TYR A 151 0.04 -11.39 -6.96
N SER A 152 0.63 -11.60 -8.15
CA SER A 152 -0.04 -11.32 -9.41
C SER A 152 0.26 -12.33 -10.52
N LEU A 153 -0.76 -12.62 -11.33
CA LEU A 153 -0.68 -13.42 -12.55
C LEU A 153 -0.94 -12.53 -13.77
N HIS A 154 -0.10 -12.60 -14.79
CA HIS A 154 -0.22 -11.87 -16.05
C HIS A 154 -0.31 -12.85 -17.21
N LEU A 155 -1.39 -12.79 -17.99
CA LEU A 155 -1.70 -13.66 -19.10
C LEU A 155 -1.83 -12.83 -20.37
N ASP A 156 -0.85 -12.89 -21.26
CA ASP A 156 -0.77 -12.07 -22.47
C ASP A 156 -0.76 -12.98 -23.72
N LYS A 157 -1.69 -12.78 -24.66
CA LYS A 157 -1.80 -13.61 -25.88
C LYS A 157 -1.80 -15.12 -25.60
N ILE A 158 -2.57 -15.56 -24.60
CA ILE A 158 -2.58 -16.97 -24.21
C ILE A 158 -3.61 -17.77 -25.01
N THR A 159 -3.31 -19.05 -25.18
CA THR A 159 -4.30 -20.09 -25.50
C THR A 159 -4.27 -21.14 -24.39
N PHE A 160 -5.36 -21.88 -24.18
CA PHE A 160 -5.41 -22.83 -23.07
C PHE A 160 -6.44 -23.94 -23.29
N THR A 161 -6.26 -25.04 -22.56
CA THR A 161 -7.32 -26.01 -22.28
C THR A 161 -7.86 -25.83 -20.87
N TYR A 162 -9.12 -26.20 -20.64
CA TYR A 162 -9.78 -26.07 -19.34
C TYR A 162 -10.56 -27.35 -19.02
N HIS A 163 -10.10 -28.11 -18.02
CA HIS A 163 -10.66 -29.41 -17.64
C HIS A 163 -11.02 -29.43 -16.14
N PRO A 164 -12.14 -28.84 -15.70
CA PRO A 164 -12.47 -28.58 -14.29
C PRO A 164 -12.13 -29.73 -13.32
N LYS A 165 -11.34 -29.44 -12.27
CA LYS A 165 -11.00 -30.38 -11.19
C LYS A 165 -11.12 -29.71 -9.82
N LYS A 166 -11.30 -30.52 -8.77
CA LYS A 166 -11.38 -30.02 -7.39
C LYS A 166 -9.98 -29.66 -6.89
N ILE A 167 -9.63 -28.39 -6.99
CA ILE A 167 -8.32 -27.86 -6.58
C ILE A 167 -8.43 -27.09 -5.26
N LYS A 168 -7.43 -27.25 -4.39
CA LYS A 168 -7.27 -26.43 -3.17
C LYS A 168 -6.66 -25.08 -3.56
N GLU A 169 -7.49 -24.20 -4.10
CA GLU A 169 -7.08 -22.85 -4.53
C GLU A 169 -6.31 -22.10 -3.43
N LYS A 170 -5.12 -21.65 -3.79
CA LYS A 170 -4.30 -20.72 -3.00
C LYS A 170 -4.79 -19.29 -3.20
N SER A 171 -4.16 -18.35 -2.50
CA SER A 171 -4.55 -16.93 -2.56
C SER A 171 -3.69 -16.14 -3.51
N ILE A 172 -4.32 -15.21 -4.23
CA ILE A 172 -3.67 -14.20 -5.08
C ILE A 172 -4.34 -12.84 -4.86
N TRP A 173 -3.63 -11.75 -5.12
CA TRP A 173 -4.22 -10.41 -5.12
C TRP A 173 -4.87 -10.09 -6.47
N MET A 174 -4.13 -10.20 -7.58
CA MET A 174 -4.64 -9.77 -8.89
C MET A 174 -4.29 -10.64 -10.09
N ILE A 175 -5.11 -10.55 -11.12
CA ILE A 175 -4.91 -11.18 -12.43
C ILE A 175 -5.03 -10.12 -13.53
N HIS A 176 -4.05 -10.07 -14.43
CA HIS A 176 -4.09 -9.28 -15.65
C HIS A 176 -4.21 -10.21 -16.85
N ILE A 177 -5.12 -9.90 -17.76
CA ILE A 177 -5.28 -10.60 -19.03
C ILE A 177 -5.18 -9.56 -20.14
N SER A 178 -4.31 -9.80 -21.11
CA SER A 178 -4.15 -8.94 -22.28
C SER A 178 -4.16 -9.73 -23.59
N ASP A 179 -4.64 -9.07 -24.65
CA ASP A 179 -4.49 -9.52 -26.03
C ASP A 179 -4.94 -10.99 -26.27
N SER A 180 -5.96 -11.43 -25.53
CA SER A 180 -6.42 -12.83 -25.47
C SER A 180 -7.92 -12.93 -25.75
N GLN A 181 -8.37 -14.09 -26.22
CA GLN A 181 -9.77 -14.40 -26.54
C GLN A 181 -10.25 -15.61 -25.74
N PHE A 182 -11.47 -15.53 -25.19
CA PHE A 182 -12.08 -16.61 -24.40
C PHE A 182 -13.61 -16.49 -24.34
N GLU A 183 -14.29 -17.62 -24.13
CA GLU A 183 -15.75 -17.70 -24.14
C GLU A 183 -16.42 -16.99 -22.95
N ASP A 184 -15.86 -17.15 -21.75
CA ASP A 184 -16.32 -16.50 -20.51
C ASP A 184 -15.18 -16.46 -19.49
N ILE A 185 -15.43 -16.00 -18.26
CA ILE A 185 -14.40 -15.89 -17.21
C ILE A 185 -14.37 -17.07 -16.23
N SER A 186 -15.15 -18.12 -16.48
CA SER A 186 -15.27 -19.28 -15.59
C SER A 186 -13.99 -20.13 -15.52
N PHE A 187 -13.17 -20.09 -16.59
CA PHE A 187 -11.88 -20.80 -16.66
C PHE A 187 -10.83 -20.26 -15.69
N MET A 188 -10.99 -19.00 -15.24
CA MET A 188 -9.90 -18.29 -14.56
C MET A 188 -9.49 -19.01 -13.26
N PRO A 189 -8.19 -19.07 -12.97
CA PRO A 189 -7.70 -19.60 -11.70
C PRO A 189 -7.99 -18.63 -10.53
N PHE A 190 -7.84 -19.13 -9.30
CA PHE A 190 -7.92 -18.33 -8.05
C PHE A 190 -9.25 -17.58 -7.78
N LYS A 191 -10.38 -18.09 -8.29
CA LYS A 191 -11.71 -17.49 -8.13
C LYS A 191 -12.08 -17.18 -6.66
N LYS A 192 -11.64 -18.01 -5.71
CA LYS A 192 -11.98 -17.81 -4.28
C LYS A 192 -11.23 -16.64 -3.62
N SER A 193 -10.14 -16.14 -4.20
CA SER A 193 -9.24 -15.19 -3.53
C SER A 193 -8.97 -13.89 -4.27
N VAL A 194 -8.95 -13.92 -5.61
CA VAL A 194 -8.57 -12.74 -6.41
C VAL A 194 -9.47 -11.54 -6.08
N THR A 195 -8.85 -10.38 -5.87
CA THR A 195 -9.56 -9.13 -5.52
C THR A 195 -9.64 -8.16 -6.70
N TYR A 196 -8.70 -8.25 -7.64
CA TYR A 196 -8.62 -7.37 -8.80
C TYR A 196 -8.35 -8.13 -10.10
N ILE A 197 -9.16 -7.88 -11.12
CA ILE A 197 -8.97 -8.41 -12.47
C ILE A 197 -8.88 -7.27 -13.48
N GLU A 198 -7.89 -7.31 -14.37
CA GLU A 198 -7.72 -6.36 -15.47
C GLU A 198 -7.79 -7.06 -16.82
N PHE A 199 -8.61 -6.52 -17.72
CA PHE A 199 -8.71 -6.92 -19.13
C PHE A 199 -8.22 -5.80 -20.02
N LYS A 200 -7.26 -6.10 -20.91
CA LYS A 200 -6.67 -5.15 -21.84
C LYS A 200 -6.67 -5.72 -23.26
N ASN A 201 -7.32 -5.06 -24.20
CA ASN A 201 -7.42 -5.54 -25.58
C ASN A 201 -7.88 -7.02 -25.70
N CYS A 202 -8.83 -7.46 -24.87
CA CYS A 202 -9.35 -8.83 -24.88
C CYS A 202 -10.63 -8.98 -25.70
N GLN A 203 -10.86 -10.17 -26.27
CA GLN A 203 -12.16 -10.55 -26.82
C GLN A 203 -12.86 -11.50 -25.85
N ILE A 204 -13.87 -11.00 -25.14
CA ILE A 204 -14.57 -11.71 -24.07
C ILE A 204 -15.93 -12.16 -24.58
N GLY A 205 -16.24 -13.46 -24.54
CA GLY A 205 -17.57 -13.91 -24.93
C GLY A 205 -18.66 -13.45 -23.95
N SER A 206 -18.49 -13.66 -22.64
CA SER A 206 -19.38 -13.14 -21.58
C SER A 206 -18.67 -12.99 -20.23
N PHE A 207 -19.37 -12.47 -19.21
CA PHE A 207 -18.91 -12.47 -17.82
C PHE A 207 -19.50 -13.63 -16.99
N ASP A 208 -19.95 -14.71 -17.65
CA ASP A 208 -20.42 -15.89 -16.94
C ASP A 208 -19.32 -16.46 -16.05
N GLY A 209 -19.71 -16.95 -14.86
CA GLY A 209 -18.77 -17.35 -13.80
C GLY A 209 -18.45 -16.24 -12.78
N ILE A 210 -18.85 -14.98 -13.00
CA ILE A 210 -18.56 -13.87 -12.05
C ILE A 210 -19.02 -14.13 -10.60
N SER A 211 -20.09 -14.90 -10.40
CA SER A 211 -20.60 -15.26 -9.08
C SER A 211 -19.65 -16.15 -8.28
N GLU A 212 -18.75 -16.87 -8.94
CA GLU A 212 -17.75 -17.75 -8.32
C GLU A 212 -16.62 -16.96 -7.65
N PHE A 213 -16.42 -15.70 -8.05
CA PHE A 213 -15.30 -14.89 -7.60
C PHE A 213 -15.49 -14.29 -6.21
N LYS A 214 -15.27 -15.05 -5.14
CA LYS A 214 -15.73 -14.72 -3.77
C LYS A 214 -15.24 -13.38 -3.22
N LYS A 215 -13.99 -13.01 -3.45
CA LYS A 215 -13.34 -11.80 -2.91
C LYS A 215 -13.13 -10.68 -3.94
N LEU A 216 -13.66 -10.82 -5.15
CA LEU A 216 -13.46 -9.82 -6.20
C LEU A 216 -14.12 -8.49 -5.84
N GLU A 217 -13.32 -7.44 -5.84
CA GLU A 217 -13.70 -6.07 -5.50
C GLU A 217 -13.63 -5.14 -6.71
N LYS A 218 -12.72 -5.41 -7.65
CA LYS A 218 -12.45 -4.52 -8.78
C LYS A 218 -12.27 -5.28 -10.09
N ILE A 219 -12.92 -4.79 -11.14
CA ILE A 219 -12.64 -5.16 -12.54
C ILE A 219 -12.18 -3.91 -13.27
N LYS A 220 -11.08 -4.00 -14.02
CA LYS A 220 -10.65 -2.98 -14.97
C LYS A 220 -10.77 -3.50 -16.39
N ILE A 221 -11.28 -2.67 -17.29
CA ILE A 221 -11.41 -2.98 -18.71
C ILE A 221 -11.14 -1.74 -19.55
N ASP A 222 -10.36 -1.89 -20.61
CA ASP A 222 -10.09 -0.80 -21.56
C ASP A 222 -11.16 -0.71 -22.66
N THR A 223 -11.12 0.38 -23.43
CA THR A 223 -12.02 0.56 -24.57
C THR A 223 -11.69 -0.33 -25.77
N ASP A 224 -10.53 -0.98 -25.79
CA ASP A 224 -10.14 -1.89 -26.87
C ASP A 224 -10.72 -3.29 -26.72
N SER A 225 -10.96 -3.74 -25.48
CA SER A 225 -11.60 -5.03 -25.21
C SER A 225 -13.05 -5.08 -25.70
N SER A 226 -13.52 -6.20 -26.22
CA SER A 226 -14.91 -6.43 -26.64
C SER A 226 -15.62 -7.43 -25.72
N VAL A 227 -16.95 -7.34 -25.64
CA VAL A 227 -17.80 -8.32 -24.96
C VAL A 227 -18.96 -8.68 -25.88
N GLU A 228 -19.10 -9.95 -26.23
CA GLU A 228 -20.04 -10.41 -27.26
C GLU A 228 -21.47 -10.59 -26.72
N ARG A 229 -21.64 -11.44 -25.70
CA ARG A 229 -22.92 -11.76 -25.08
C ARG A 229 -23.18 -10.86 -23.87
N LEU A 230 -24.32 -10.18 -23.89
CA LEU A 230 -24.69 -9.16 -22.90
C LEU A 230 -25.83 -9.61 -21.97
N GLN A 231 -25.95 -10.92 -21.76
CA GLN A 231 -26.99 -11.49 -20.91
C GLN A 231 -26.86 -10.97 -19.49
N GLU A 232 -28.00 -10.72 -18.86
CA GLU A 232 -28.04 -10.21 -17.50
C GLU A 232 -27.64 -11.28 -16.49
N ILE A 233 -26.62 -11.00 -15.68
CA ILE A 233 -26.18 -11.91 -14.64
C ILE A 233 -26.84 -11.53 -13.31
N LYS A 234 -27.52 -12.50 -12.69
CA LYS A 234 -28.16 -12.31 -11.38
C LYS A 234 -27.11 -12.21 -10.27
N ASN A 235 -27.22 -11.19 -9.43
CA ASN A 235 -26.36 -11.02 -8.25
C ASN A 235 -27.06 -11.50 -6.97
N ARG A 236 -27.12 -12.82 -6.78
CA ARG A 236 -27.79 -13.45 -5.62
C ARG A 236 -27.02 -13.29 -4.30
N ILE A 237 -25.74 -12.95 -4.39
CA ILE A 237 -24.83 -12.81 -3.24
C ILE A 237 -24.67 -11.36 -2.77
N ASN A 238 -25.42 -10.42 -3.38
CA ASN A 238 -25.34 -8.98 -3.13
C ASN A 238 -23.91 -8.41 -3.17
N LYS A 239 -23.07 -8.94 -4.05
CA LYS A 239 -21.68 -8.51 -4.20
C LYS A 239 -21.61 -7.15 -4.90
N GLN A 240 -20.73 -6.29 -4.43
CA GLN A 240 -20.49 -4.97 -5.01
C GLN A 240 -19.10 -4.92 -5.62
N ILE A 241 -18.99 -4.42 -6.86
CA ILE A 241 -17.75 -4.36 -7.63
C ILE A 241 -17.54 -2.95 -8.16
N LYS A 242 -16.31 -2.45 -8.02
CA LYS A 242 -15.81 -1.27 -8.72
C LYS A 242 -15.41 -1.63 -10.13
N CYS A 243 -16.04 -0.99 -11.12
CA CYS A 243 -15.68 -1.15 -12.51
C CYS A 243 -14.85 0.05 -12.99
N HIS A 244 -13.60 -0.20 -13.34
CA HIS A 244 -12.61 0.76 -13.82
C HIS A 244 -12.53 0.70 -15.34
N PHE A 245 -12.97 1.77 -16.00
CA PHE A 245 -12.83 1.97 -17.43
C PHE A 245 -11.63 2.82 -17.77
N VAL A 246 -10.83 2.37 -18.73
CA VAL A 246 -9.76 3.19 -19.31
C VAL A 246 -10.11 3.49 -20.76
N GLN A 247 -10.34 4.77 -21.05
CA GLN A 247 -10.49 5.23 -22.43
C GLN A 247 -9.11 5.33 -23.09
N THR A 248 -8.93 4.58 -24.18
CA THR A 248 -7.77 4.57 -25.07
C THR A 248 -8.08 5.44 -26.30
N GLU A 249 -7.87 4.94 -27.51
CA GLU A 249 -8.24 5.64 -28.75
C GLU A 249 -9.73 5.49 -29.09
N LYS A 250 -10.33 4.35 -28.75
CA LYS A 250 -11.74 4.08 -29.05
C LYS A 250 -12.69 4.84 -28.11
N PRO A 251 -13.88 5.24 -28.60
CA PRO A 251 -14.86 5.90 -27.76
C PRO A 251 -15.34 4.98 -26.64
N PHE A 252 -15.71 5.60 -25.53
CA PHE A 252 -16.20 4.88 -24.37
C PHE A 252 -17.67 4.43 -24.55
N GLY A 253 -18.01 3.22 -24.11
CA GLY A 253 -19.38 2.72 -24.12
C GLY A 253 -19.63 1.61 -23.09
N LEU A 254 -20.70 1.75 -22.29
CA LEU A 254 -21.06 0.81 -21.22
C LEU A 254 -21.70 -0.49 -21.70
N LYS A 255 -22.01 -0.61 -23.01
CA LYS A 255 -22.65 -1.81 -23.57
C LYS A 255 -21.89 -3.08 -23.19
N LYS A 256 -20.56 -3.02 -23.19
CA LYS A 256 -19.64 -4.14 -22.92
C LYS A 256 -19.78 -4.74 -21.52
N ILE A 257 -20.15 -3.95 -20.52
CA ILE A 257 -20.29 -4.42 -19.13
C ILE A 257 -21.74 -4.54 -18.68
N LEU A 258 -22.69 -4.55 -19.62
CA LEU A 258 -24.10 -4.56 -19.27
C LEU A 258 -24.51 -5.83 -18.50
N GLY A 259 -23.85 -6.97 -18.77
CA GLY A 259 -24.05 -8.21 -17.99
C GLY A 259 -23.69 -8.08 -16.52
N LEU A 260 -22.80 -7.13 -16.16
CA LEU A 260 -22.34 -6.86 -14.80
C LEU A 260 -23.15 -5.77 -14.08
N LYS A 261 -24.19 -5.18 -14.70
CA LYS A 261 -24.93 -4.03 -14.15
C LYS A 261 -25.44 -4.23 -12.71
N ASN A 262 -25.74 -5.47 -12.31
CA ASN A 262 -26.27 -5.81 -10.99
C ASN A 262 -25.19 -5.96 -9.90
N TYR A 263 -23.92 -6.04 -10.30
CA TYR A 263 -22.74 -6.11 -9.43
C TYR A 263 -22.10 -4.74 -9.23
N ILE A 264 -22.26 -3.82 -10.18
CA ILE A 264 -21.53 -2.56 -10.18
C ILE A 264 -22.21 -1.52 -9.29
N ASN A 265 -21.52 -1.11 -8.23
CA ASN A 265 -21.90 0.01 -7.36
C ASN A 265 -21.01 1.25 -7.59
N HIS A 266 -19.88 1.10 -8.28
CA HIS A 266 -18.90 2.14 -8.49
C HIS A 266 -18.39 2.11 -9.94
N LEU A 267 -18.59 3.20 -10.68
CA LEU A 267 -17.98 3.43 -11.98
C LEU A 267 -16.79 4.37 -11.83
N HIS A 268 -15.60 3.89 -12.19
CA HIS A 268 -14.38 4.70 -12.23
C HIS A 268 -13.91 4.84 -13.67
N PHE A 269 -13.57 6.04 -14.10
CA PHE A 269 -13.16 6.33 -15.47
C PHE A 269 -11.77 6.96 -15.49
N THR A 270 -10.90 6.48 -16.36
CA THR A 270 -9.63 7.11 -16.70
C THR A 270 -9.67 7.62 -18.14
N ASN A 271 -9.22 8.85 -18.36
CA ASN A 271 -9.17 9.52 -19.67
C ASN A 271 -10.54 9.72 -20.37
N LEU A 272 -11.65 9.71 -19.62
CA LEU A 272 -12.99 9.89 -20.20
C LEU A 272 -13.11 11.26 -20.88
N LYS A 273 -13.54 11.28 -22.14
CA LYS A 273 -13.76 12.52 -22.91
C LYS A 273 -15.18 12.66 -23.46
N GLU A 274 -16.01 11.63 -23.31
CA GLU A 274 -17.33 11.56 -23.92
C GLU A 274 -18.32 12.57 -23.33
N LYS A 275 -19.13 13.17 -24.21
CA LYS A 275 -20.21 14.08 -23.84
C LYS A 275 -21.54 13.36 -23.59
N THR A 276 -21.64 12.10 -23.99
CA THR A 276 -22.81 11.23 -23.85
C THR A 276 -22.35 9.84 -23.49
N ILE A 277 -23.12 9.13 -22.65
CA ILE A 277 -22.79 7.75 -22.24
C ILE A 277 -24.03 6.87 -22.43
N ASP A 278 -24.02 6.10 -23.51
CA ASP A 278 -25.11 5.20 -23.82
C ASP A 278 -25.24 4.09 -22.77
N ASN A 279 -26.48 3.65 -22.54
CA ASN A 279 -26.84 2.58 -21.59
C ASN A 279 -26.61 2.90 -20.10
N LEU A 280 -26.11 4.08 -19.74
CA LEU A 280 -25.86 4.45 -18.34
C LEU A 280 -27.10 4.28 -17.45
N GLY A 281 -28.28 4.63 -17.97
CA GLY A 281 -29.55 4.49 -17.26
C GLY A 281 -29.91 3.06 -16.84
N LYS A 282 -29.22 2.02 -17.36
CA LYS A 282 -29.42 0.62 -16.97
C LYS A 282 -28.68 0.25 -15.67
N PHE A 283 -27.76 1.08 -15.18
CA PHE A 283 -26.92 0.81 -14.00
C PHE A 283 -27.53 1.38 -12.71
N LYS A 284 -28.65 0.80 -12.25
CA LYS A 284 -29.45 1.33 -11.13
C LYS A 284 -28.82 1.24 -9.73
N LYS A 285 -27.72 0.52 -9.58
CA LYS A 285 -27.03 0.30 -8.29
C LYS A 285 -25.79 1.16 -8.08
N VAL A 286 -25.39 1.95 -9.08
CA VAL A 286 -24.20 2.82 -8.98
C VAL A 286 -24.45 3.93 -7.97
N LYS A 287 -23.58 4.03 -6.97
CA LYS A 287 -23.57 5.05 -5.92
C LYS A 287 -22.37 5.98 -6.02
N VAL A 288 -21.27 5.49 -6.59
CA VAL A 288 -20.01 6.23 -6.67
C VAL A 288 -19.59 6.41 -8.12
N LEU A 289 -19.21 7.64 -8.47
CA LEU A 289 -18.52 7.96 -9.71
C LEU A 289 -17.11 8.42 -9.39
N SER A 290 -16.10 7.91 -10.08
CA SER A 290 -14.74 8.42 -9.97
C SER A 290 -14.13 8.73 -11.32
N PHE A 291 -13.31 9.76 -11.37
CA PHE A 291 -12.71 10.28 -12.59
C PHE A 291 -11.22 10.50 -12.38
N ASP A 292 -10.39 9.96 -13.27
CA ASP A 292 -8.95 10.14 -13.31
C ASP A 292 -8.56 10.68 -14.68
N LYS A 293 -7.82 11.80 -14.75
CA LYS A 293 -7.39 12.44 -16.00
C LYS A 293 -8.52 12.64 -17.03
N SER A 294 -9.73 12.91 -16.55
CA SER A 294 -10.98 12.83 -17.31
C SER A 294 -11.71 14.18 -17.42
N LYS A 295 -12.70 14.27 -18.32
CA LYS A 295 -13.69 15.34 -18.39
C LYS A 295 -15.04 14.81 -17.93
N PHE A 296 -15.49 15.24 -16.76
CA PHE A 296 -16.81 14.92 -16.23
C PHE A 296 -17.86 15.87 -16.81
N TYR A 297 -18.48 15.47 -17.92
CA TYR A 297 -19.67 16.14 -18.48
C TYR A 297 -20.90 15.73 -17.67
N VAL A 298 -21.32 16.57 -16.72
CA VAL A 298 -22.31 16.22 -15.70
C VAL A 298 -23.66 15.82 -16.29
N ASP A 299 -24.08 16.47 -17.38
CA ASP A 299 -25.32 16.18 -18.10
C ASP A 299 -25.36 14.77 -18.70
N ALA A 300 -24.20 14.21 -19.06
CA ALA A 300 -24.10 12.83 -19.55
C ALA A 300 -24.52 11.79 -18.50
N PHE A 301 -24.57 12.18 -17.21
CA PHE A 301 -24.86 11.31 -16.08
C PHE A 301 -26.26 11.49 -15.48
N LEU A 302 -27.12 12.33 -16.07
CA LEU A 302 -28.45 12.65 -15.53
C LEU A 302 -29.35 11.43 -15.30
N HIS A 303 -29.25 10.40 -16.15
CA HIS A 303 -30.06 9.18 -16.02
C HIS A 303 -29.82 8.41 -14.71
N ILE A 304 -28.69 8.64 -14.04
CA ILE A 304 -28.36 8.04 -12.74
C ILE A 304 -28.08 9.09 -11.65
N ALA A 305 -28.27 10.38 -11.91
CA ALA A 305 -27.91 11.44 -10.96
C ALA A 305 -28.54 11.25 -9.57
N LYS A 306 -29.82 10.86 -9.50
CA LYS A 306 -30.56 10.67 -8.24
C LYS A 306 -30.01 9.55 -7.35
N GLN A 307 -29.25 8.59 -7.86
CA GLN A 307 -28.70 7.49 -7.07
C GLN A 307 -27.25 7.72 -6.63
N ILE A 308 -26.56 8.70 -7.21
CA ILE A 308 -25.16 8.99 -6.87
C ILE A 308 -25.07 9.66 -5.50
N GLU A 309 -24.19 9.13 -4.67
CA GLU A 309 -23.93 9.57 -3.30
C GLU A 309 -22.54 10.19 -3.15
N SER A 310 -21.58 9.75 -3.98
CA SER A 310 -20.18 10.19 -3.94
C SER A 310 -19.62 10.42 -5.33
N VAL A 311 -18.84 11.49 -5.49
CA VAL A 311 -18.03 11.77 -6.68
C VAL A 311 -16.58 11.99 -6.25
N GLU A 312 -15.66 11.26 -6.87
CA GLU A 312 -14.22 11.40 -6.65
C GLU A 312 -13.53 11.84 -7.95
N MET A 313 -12.65 12.83 -7.86
CA MET A 313 -11.97 13.37 -9.04
C MET A 313 -10.48 13.49 -8.76
N ARG A 314 -9.66 12.92 -9.65
CA ARG A 314 -8.21 13.10 -9.72
C ARG A 314 -7.84 13.68 -11.07
N ASP A 315 -7.12 14.79 -11.09
CA ASP A 315 -6.62 15.45 -12.30
C ASP A 315 -7.70 15.61 -13.40
N SER A 316 -8.95 15.83 -12.99
CA SER A 316 -10.13 15.75 -13.86
C SER A 316 -10.92 17.05 -13.83
N ALA A 317 -11.51 17.44 -14.97
CA ALA A 317 -12.25 18.69 -15.11
C ALA A 317 -13.76 18.47 -15.13
N ILE A 318 -14.49 19.29 -14.37
CA ILE A 318 -15.96 19.33 -14.44
C ILE A 318 -16.40 20.20 -15.63
N LYS A 319 -17.35 19.70 -16.42
CA LYS A 319 -18.00 20.39 -17.55
C LYS A 319 -19.52 20.33 -17.38
N LYS A 320 -20.22 21.39 -17.85
CA LYS A 320 -21.69 21.55 -17.70
C LYS A 320 -22.15 21.39 -16.24
N HIS A 321 -21.44 22.05 -15.33
CA HIS A 321 -21.60 21.88 -13.89
C HIS A 321 -22.97 22.28 -13.32
N ASN A 322 -23.72 23.17 -13.97
CA ASN A 322 -25.07 23.55 -13.53
C ASN A 322 -25.99 22.33 -13.31
N TYR A 323 -25.81 21.27 -14.09
CA TYR A 323 -26.58 20.03 -13.95
C TYR A 323 -26.31 19.26 -12.65
N LEU A 324 -25.29 19.61 -11.87
CA LEU A 324 -25.02 19.01 -10.56
C LEU A 324 -26.20 19.20 -9.58
N GLU A 325 -27.06 20.20 -9.78
CA GLU A 325 -28.29 20.37 -9.01
C GLU A 325 -29.21 19.14 -9.06
N ASN A 326 -29.10 18.29 -10.10
CA ASN A 326 -29.88 17.08 -10.26
C ASN A 326 -29.36 15.89 -9.41
N PHE A 327 -28.17 16.02 -8.80
CA PHE A 327 -27.53 15.01 -7.97
C PHE A 327 -27.98 15.14 -6.52
N LEU A 328 -29.27 14.89 -6.28
CA LEU A 328 -29.93 15.19 -5.00
C LEU A 328 -29.37 14.40 -3.79
N ASN A 329 -28.79 13.23 -4.03
CA ASN A 329 -28.21 12.38 -2.99
C ASN A 329 -26.68 12.51 -2.86
N LEU A 330 -26.04 13.35 -3.69
CA LEU A 330 -24.60 13.54 -3.68
C LEU A 330 -24.19 14.35 -2.44
N THR A 331 -23.65 13.65 -1.45
CA THR A 331 -23.28 14.22 -0.15
C THR A 331 -21.77 14.22 0.09
N ASN A 332 -21.02 13.43 -0.67
CA ASN A 332 -19.55 13.39 -0.61
C ASN A 332 -18.93 13.80 -1.95
N PHE A 333 -17.96 14.71 -1.90
CA PHE A 333 -17.20 15.12 -3.07
C PHE A 333 -15.72 15.21 -2.75
N GLU A 334 -14.90 14.49 -3.50
CA GLU A 334 -13.44 14.57 -3.45
C GLU A 334 -12.92 15.11 -4.78
N SER A 335 -12.06 16.13 -4.74
CA SER A 335 -11.37 16.67 -5.92
C SER A 335 -9.91 16.93 -5.60
N ILE A 336 -9.02 16.18 -6.24
CA ILE A 336 -7.58 16.30 -6.10
C ILE A 336 -6.97 16.60 -7.48
N CYS A 337 -6.22 17.68 -7.58
CA CYS A 337 -5.51 18.08 -8.79
C CYS A 337 -4.04 18.31 -8.49
N PHE A 338 -3.18 17.44 -9.04
CA PHE A 338 -1.72 17.50 -8.98
C PHE A 338 -1.09 17.99 -10.29
N SER A 339 -1.92 18.37 -11.29
CA SER A 339 -1.45 18.50 -12.67
C SER A 339 -0.33 19.53 -12.81
N ARG A 340 0.87 19.04 -13.14
CA ARG A 340 2.06 19.84 -13.50
C ARG A 340 2.03 20.33 -14.95
N ASP A 341 1.02 19.91 -15.73
CA ASP A 341 0.88 20.17 -17.16
C ASP A 341 0.48 21.62 -17.50
N GLY A 342 0.61 22.55 -16.54
CA GLY A 342 0.30 23.98 -16.70
C GLY A 342 -1.18 24.31 -16.95
N LYS A 343 -2.09 23.32 -16.88
CA LYS A 343 -3.53 23.53 -17.06
C LYS A 343 -4.21 23.59 -15.70
N SER A 344 -4.43 24.80 -15.18
CA SER A 344 -5.24 24.99 -13.97
C SER A 344 -6.66 24.44 -14.17
N ILE A 345 -6.97 23.32 -13.52
CA ILE A 345 -8.33 22.76 -13.49
C ILE A 345 -9.01 23.27 -12.23
N ARG A 346 -9.70 24.41 -12.34
CA ARG A 346 -10.51 24.93 -11.23
C ARG A 346 -11.91 24.30 -11.22
N ASN A 347 -12.19 23.52 -10.19
CA ASN A 347 -13.44 22.82 -9.97
C ASN A 347 -14.25 23.40 -8.82
N PHE A 348 -13.64 24.12 -7.86
CA PHE A 348 -14.34 24.57 -6.65
C PHE A 348 -15.64 25.34 -6.95
N SER A 349 -15.55 26.42 -7.75
CA SER A 349 -16.72 27.24 -8.08
C SER A 349 -17.78 26.48 -8.87
N LYS A 350 -17.39 25.41 -9.56
CA LYS A 350 -18.32 24.55 -10.29
C LYS A 350 -19.14 23.66 -9.36
N LEU A 351 -18.77 23.52 -8.09
CA LEU A 351 -19.52 22.75 -7.10
C LEU A 351 -20.66 23.54 -6.44
N LEU A 352 -20.80 24.84 -6.73
CA LEU A 352 -21.86 25.68 -6.17
C LEU A 352 -23.29 25.11 -6.29
N PRO A 353 -23.66 24.37 -7.36
CA PRO A 353 -24.99 23.74 -7.42
C PRO A 353 -25.24 22.68 -6.32
N LEU A 354 -24.18 22.16 -5.68
CA LEU A 354 -24.26 21.16 -4.60
C LEU A 354 -24.29 21.77 -3.20
N LYS A 355 -24.24 23.10 -3.09
CA LYS A 355 -24.02 23.82 -1.81
C LYS A 355 -24.97 23.46 -0.68
N ASN A 356 -26.19 23.03 -1.00
CA ASN A 356 -27.22 22.73 -0.02
C ASN A 356 -27.20 21.27 0.49
N GLN A 357 -26.68 20.33 -0.30
CA GLN A 357 -26.68 18.90 0.08
C GLN A 357 -25.31 18.35 0.47
N LEU A 358 -24.21 19.00 0.07
CA LEU A 358 -22.87 18.48 0.29
C LEU A 358 -22.53 18.48 1.79
N LYS A 359 -22.19 17.30 2.32
CA LYS A 359 -21.81 17.09 3.73
C LYS A 359 -20.31 16.92 3.89
N GLU A 360 -19.65 16.32 2.92
CA GLU A 360 -18.22 16.06 2.92
C GLU A 360 -17.57 16.61 1.66
N LEU A 361 -16.53 17.44 1.85
CA LEU A 361 -15.74 18.02 0.78
C LEU A 361 -14.25 17.86 1.09
N ASP A 362 -13.54 17.03 0.32
CA ASP A 362 -12.08 16.96 0.31
C ASP A 362 -11.57 17.58 -0.99
N PHE A 363 -10.74 18.61 -0.85
CA PHE A 363 -10.36 19.46 -1.96
C PHE A 363 -8.87 19.77 -1.93
N TYR A 364 -8.18 19.43 -3.00
CA TYR A 364 -6.78 19.78 -3.24
C TYR A 364 -6.66 20.29 -4.67
N GLU A 365 -6.33 21.56 -4.84
CA GLU A 365 -5.94 22.14 -6.12
C GLU A 365 -4.58 22.78 -5.94
N ASP A 366 -3.58 22.24 -6.64
CA ASP A 366 -2.26 22.84 -6.70
C ASP A 366 -2.34 24.14 -7.52
N ASP A 367 -2.01 25.26 -6.88
CA ASP A 367 -1.96 26.59 -7.50
C ASP A 367 -0.52 27.13 -7.60
N GLU A 368 0.45 26.27 -7.93
CA GLU A 368 1.84 26.68 -8.23
C GLU A 368 1.91 27.79 -9.31
N MET A 369 0.93 27.88 -10.21
CA MET A 369 0.94 28.89 -11.28
C MET A 369 0.51 30.29 -10.84
N HIS A 370 -0.34 30.47 -9.81
CA HIS A 370 -0.88 31.79 -9.48
C HIS A 370 -0.22 32.51 -8.29
N LYS A 371 0.76 31.89 -7.59
CA LYS A 371 1.56 32.51 -6.50
C LYS A 371 0.73 33.24 -5.41
N LYS A 372 -0.59 33.08 -5.39
CA LYS A 372 -1.54 33.75 -4.51
C LYS A 372 -2.56 32.72 -4.03
N PRO A 373 -2.89 32.73 -2.73
CA PRO A 373 -3.86 31.78 -2.19
C PRO A 373 -5.24 31.94 -2.83
N ALA A 374 -5.89 30.81 -3.09
CA ALA A 374 -7.21 30.77 -3.67
C ALA A 374 -8.27 31.39 -2.72
N ASN A 375 -9.28 32.03 -3.31
CA ASN A 375 -10.46 32.49 -2.59
C ASN A 375 -11.64 31.59 -2.95
N TYR A 376 -12.22 30.94 -1.93
CA TYR A 376 -13.31 30.00 -2.10
C TYR A 376 -14.57 30.54 -1.41
N SER A 377 -15.70 30.59 -2.12
CA SER A 377 -17.02 30.94 -1.57
C SER A 377 -17.64 29.78 -0.75
N ILE A 378 -16.87 29.27 0.20
CA ILE A 378 -17.15 28.08 1.00
C ILE A 378 -18.31 28.30 1.99
N GLU A 379 -18.57 29.54 2.38
CA GLU A 379 -19.68 29.95 3.25
C GLU A 379 -21.06 29.57 2.67
N GLN A 380 -21.14 29.35 1.36
CA GLN A 380 -22.37 28.90 0.70
C GLN A 380 -22.72 27.44 1.03
N PHE A 381 -21.74 26.61 1.41
CA PHE A 381 -21.89 25.18 1.65
C PHE A 381 -22.35 24.89 3.10
N THR A 382 -23.51 25.42 3.47
CA THR A 382 -24.02 25.42 4.85
C THR A 382 -24.39 24.04 5.43
N ALA A 383 -24.39 23.00 4.59
CA ALA A 383 -24.63 21.61 5.00
C ALA A 383 -23.35 20.84 5.39
N LEU A 384 -22.16 21.42 5.20
CA LEU A 384 -20.90 20.72 5.43
C LEU A 384 -20.73 20.29 6.90
N GLU A 385 -20.37 19.03 7.05
CA GLU A 385 -19.96 18.39 8.30
C GLU A 385 -18.47 18.04 8.28
N SER A 386 -17.87 17.85 7.11
CA SER A 386 -16.45 17.56 6.93
C SER A 386 -15.87 18.41 5.81
N LEU A 387 -14.81 19.15 6.10
CA LEU A 387 -14.09 19.95 5.12
C LEU A 387 -12.58 19.70 5.25
N LYS A 388 -11.96 19.34 4.13
CA LYS A 388 -10.51 19.30 3.99
C LYS A 388 -10.10 20.12 2.78
N ILE A 389 -9.22 21.09 2.99
CA ILE A 389 -8.58 21.85 1.92
C ILE A 389 -7.07 21.65 2.05
N GLY A 390 -6.47 20.97 1.08
CA GLY A 390 -5.08 20.52 1.17
C GLY A 390 -4.02 21.51 0.67
N TYR A 391 -4.41 22.74 0.28
CA TYR A 391 -3.49 23.82 -0.11
C TYR A 391 -3.68 25.04 0.80
N GLU A 392 -2.68 25.93 0.86
CA GLU A 392 -2.76 27.17 1.66
C GLU A 392 -3.91 28.08 1.17
N ILE A 393 -4.90 28.35 2.04
CA ILE A 393 -6.04 29.22 1.76
C ILE A 393 -5.80 30.67 2.20
N SER A 394 -6.56 31.60 1.61
CA SER A 394 -6.51 33.01 1.98
C SER A 394 -7.17 33.26 3.34
N SER A 395 -6.80 34.36 4.01
CA SER A 395 -7.46 34.76 5.26
C SER A 395 -8.98 34.95 5.10
N GLN A 396 -9.42 35.46 3.95
CA GLN A 396 -10.85 35.63 3.65
C GLN A 396 -11.59 34.29 3.58
N THR A 397 -10.97 33.28 2.98
CA THR A 397 -11.55 31.93 2.91
C THR A 397 -11.61 31.34 4.32
N ALA A 398 -10.54 31.46 5.10
CA ALA A 398 -10.52 30.96 6.47
C ALA A 398 -11.68 31.55 7.30
N GLU A 399 -11.92 32.87 7.26
CA GLU A 399 -13.07 33.49 7.93
C GLU A 399 -14.42 32.95 7.46
N SER A 400 -14.52 32.63 6.18
CA SER A 400 -15.75 32.09 5.59
C SER A 400 -16.04 30.67 6.08
N ILE A 401 -14.99 29.85 6.26
CA ILE A 401 -15.09 28.50 6.85
C ILE A 401 -15.58 28.56 8.30
N LEU A 402 -15.13 29.55 9.07
CA LEU A 402 -15.49 29.70 10.49
C LEU A 402 -16.98 30.01 10.71
N LYS A 403 -17.73 30.31 9.65
CA LYS A 403 -19.20 30.48 9.67
C LYS A 403 -19.96 29.14 9.54
N LEU A 404 -19.28 28.04 9.25
CA LEU A 404 -19.91 26.73 9.00
C LEU A 404 -20.15 25.95 10.31
N GLU A 405 -21.20 26.31 11.05
CA GLU A 405 -21.50 25.76 12.38
C GLU A 405 -21.75 24.24 12.45
N LYS A 406 -22.03 23.61 11.31
CA LYS A 406 -22.27 22.16 11.22
C LYS A 406 -21.00 21.32 11.16
N LEU A 407 -19.82 21.93 10.98
CA LEU A 407 -18.56 21.22 10.85
C LEU A 407 -18.24 20.37 12.09
N LYS A 408 -17.95 19.10 11.83
CA LYS A 408 -17.42 18.09 12.76
C LYS A 408 -15.95 17.79 12.48
N LYS A 409 -15.50 17.92 11.24
CA LYS A 409 -14.11 17.70 10.82
C LYS A 409 -13.63 18.88 9.99
N LEU A 410 -12.46 19.41 10.34
CA LEU A 410 -11.84 20.50 9.61
C LEU A 410 -10.34 20.23 9.45
N ASN A 411 -9.85 20.29 8.21
CA ASN A 411 -8.43 20.31 7.88
C ASN A 411 -8.16 21.47 6.92
N ILE A 412 -7.40 22.47 7.39
CA ILE A 412 -7.06 23.67 6.62
C ILE A 412 -5.61 24.07 6.83
N ASP A 413 -5.00 24.58 5.77
CA ASP A 413 -3.73 25.29 5.84
C ASP A 413 -4.00 26.75 5.49
N VAL A 414 -3.67 27.69 6.39
CA VAL A 414 -3.93 29.12 6.14
C VAL A 414 -2.61 29.82 5.84
N THR A 415 -2.61 30.59 4.74
CA THR A 415 -1.49 31.45 4.39
C THR A 415 -1.05 32.33 5.57
N LYS A 416 0.27 32.46 5.75
CA LYS A 416 0.86 33.21 6.85
C LYS A 416 0.28 34.62 6.92
N THR A 417 -0.30 34.95 8.07
CA THR A 417 -0.90 36.26 8.34
C THR A 417 -0.77 36.62 9.82
N LYS A 418 -0.86 37.92 10.14
CA LYS A 418 -0.96 38.40 11.53
C LYS A 418 -2.38 38.31 12.10
N LYS A 419 -3.36 37.94 11.27
CA LYS A 419 -4.75 37.83 11.66
C LYS A 419 -4.96 36.68 12.64
N VAL A 420 -5.85 36.91 13.60
CA VAL A 420 -6.30 35.92 14.57
C VAL A 420 -7.66 35.38 14.11
N PHE A 421 -7.83 34.07 14.18
CA PHE A 421 -9.03 33.36 13.72
C PHE A 421 -9.78 32.73 14.90
N ASP A 422 -11.04 33.10 15.10
CA ASP A 422 -11.85 32.59 16.19
C ASP A 422 -12.65 31.34 15.77
N LEU A 423 -12.37 30.20 16.42
CA LEU A 423 -13.05 28.93 16.20
C LEU A 423 -14.38 28.82 16.96
N GLY A 424 -14.78 29.84 17.74
CA GLY A 424 -15.88 29.78 18.71
C GLY A 424 -17.24 29.34 18.15
N ASN A 425 -17.49 29.55 16.86
CA ASN A 425 -18.72 29.15 16.18
C ASN A 425 -18.75 27.65 15.82
N LEU A 426 -17.61 26.98 15.74
CA LEU A 426 -17.50 25.57 15.31
C LEU A 426 -17.76 24.59 16.47
N LYS A 427 -18.86 24.79 17.21
CA LYS A 427 -19.19 24.06 18.45
C LYS A 427 -19.36 22.55 18.27
N ARG A 428 -19.58 22.08 17.03
CA ARG A 428 -19.73 20.67 16.68
C ARG A 428 -18.42 19.98 16.31
N LEU A 429 -17.31 20.72 16.27
CA LEU A 429 -16.03 20.22 15.81
C LEU A 429 -15.51 19.10 16.73
N GLU A 430 -15.18 17.97 16.12
CA GLU A 430 -14.63 16.78 16.77
C GLU A 430 -13.18 16.54 16.37
N PHE A 431 -12.81 16.92 15.14
CA PHE A 431 -11.47 16.76 14.58
C PHE A 431 -11.02 18.06 13.93
N LEU A 432 -9.86 18.55 14.36
CA LEU A 432 -9.25 19.76 13.83
C LEU A 432 -7.80 19.49 13.47
N ILE A 433 -7.45 19.78 12.22
CA ILE A 433 -6.09 19.87 11.72
C ILE A 433 -5.92 21.29 11.18
N PHE A 434 -4.92 22.02 11.68
CA PHE A 434 -4.54 23.28 11.06
C PHE A 434 -3.05 23.46 10.97
N ASN A 435 -2.61 24.20 9.95
CA ASN A 435 -1.26 24.72 9.87
C ASN A 435 -1.17 26.06 10.60
N SER A 436 -0.05 26.29 11.24
CA SER A 436 0.07 27.11 12.44
C SER A 436 1.09 28.23 12.28
N ARG A 437 1.16 28.75 11.07
CA ARG A 437 1.70 30.09 10.79
C ARG A 437 0.67 31.19 11.09
N VAL A 438 -0.46 30.84 11.69
CA VAL A 438 -1.57 31.73 12.06
C VAL A 438 -2.04 31.42 13.49
N GLN A 439 -2.62 32.43 14.15
CA GLN A 439 -3.13 32.28 15.51
C GLN A 439 -4.63 31.94 15.49
N PHE A 440 -5.02 30.93 16.25
CA PHE A 440 -6.41 30.58 16.50
C PHE A 440 -6.82 30.88 17.96
N THR A 441 -8.07 31.29 18.16
CA THR A 441 -8.71 31.50 19.47
C THR A 441 -10.05 30.76 19.51
N GLY A 442 -10.79 30.85 20.62
CA GLY A 442 -12.14 30.27 20.74
C GLY A 442 -12.18 28.79 21.10
N PHE A 443 -11.04 28.18 21.45
CA PHE A 443 -10.94 26.77 21.82
C PHE A 443 -11.83 26.40 23.03
N GLU A 444 -12.15 27.38 23.89
CA GLU A 444 -13.05 27.20 25.04
C GLU A 444 -14.47 26.80 24.64
N ASN A 445 -14.88 27.09 23.41
CA ASN A 445 -16.19 26.72 22.87
C ASN A 445 -16.22 25.31 22.25
N LEU A 446 -15.05 24.70 21.98
CA LEU A 446 -14.94 23.43 21.26
C LEU A 446 -15.11 22.21 22.18
N LYS A 447 -16.25 22.13 22.88
CA LYS A 447 -16.54 21.11 23.91
C LYS A 447 -16.61 19.67 23.39
N ARG A 448 -16.63 19.47 22.07
CA ARG A 448 -16.69 18.16 21.41
C ARG A 448 -15.36 17.75 20.77
N LEU A 449 -14.33 18.59 20.83
CA LEU A 449 -13.07 18.33 20.14
C LEU A 449 -12.37 17.12 20.76
N LYS A 450 -12.23 16.05 19.97
CA LYS A 450 -11.61 14.77 20.36
C LYS A 450 -10.17 14.69 19.88
N SER A 451 -9.86 15.31 18.74
CA SER A 451 -8.53 15.27 18.12
C SER A 451 -8.12 16.63 17.64
N LEU A 452 -6.92 17.05 18.05
CA LEU A 452 -6.27 18.28 17.60
C LEU A 452 -4.90 17.96 17.04
N GLN A 453 -4.66 18.35 15.79
CA GLN A 453 -3.35 18.31 15.15
C GLN A 453 -2.95 19.70 14.68
N ILE A 454 -1.74 20.09 15.02
CA ILE A 454 -1.17 21.40 14.70
C ILE A 454 0.09 21.15 13.88
N VAL A 455 0.11 21.65 12.65
CA VAL A 455 1.14 21.35 11.66
C VAL A 455 2.00 22.60 11.44
N ASN A 456 3.32 22.51 11.60
CA ASN A 456 4.29 23.59 11.33
C ASN A 456 4.25 24.82 12.29
N ASP A 457 3.96 24.65 13.60
CA ASP A 457 3.91 25.81 14.52
C ASP A 457 5.22 25.93 15.26
N ARG A 458 6.02 26.93 14.93
CA ARG A 458 7.25 27.16 15.68
C ARG A 458 7.02 27.79 17.05
N LYS A 459 5.80 28.22 17.38
CA LYS A 459 5.48 29.01 18.57
C LYS A 459 4.23 28.54 19.31
N PHE A 460 3.73 27.33 19.04
CA PHE A 460 2.56 26.82 19.74
C PHE A 460 2.86 26.64 21.22
N ASP A 461 2.18 27.42 22.07
CA ASP A 461 2.20 27.26 23.52
C ASP A 461 0.90 26.57 23.95
N VAL A 462 1.03 25.39 24.55
CA VAL A 462 -0.09 24.59 25.08
C VAL A 462 -0.98 25.39 26.03
N LYS A 463 -0.43 26.39 26.73
CA LYS A 463 -1.18 27.26 27.65
C LYS A 463 -2.23 28.14 26.95
N THR A 464 -2.12 28.32 25.65
CA THR A 464 -3.13 29.02 24.85
C THR A 464 -4.42 28.22 24.73
N LEU A 465 -4.38 26.91 25.03
CA LEU A 465 -5.57 26.07 25.08
C LEU A 465 -6.20 26.08 26.49
N PRO A 466 -7.53 26.07 26.57
CA PRO A 466 -8.25 25.90 27.83
C PRO A 466 -8.13 24.46 28.34
N GLU A 467 -8.73 24.18 29.50
CA GLU A 467 -8.96 22.79 29.90
C GLU A 467 -9.93 22.11 28.93
N MET A 468 -9.50 21.00 28.31
CA MET A 468 -10.28 20.28 27.29
C MET A 468 -10.51 18.84 27.69
N LYS A 469 -11.59 18.62 28.46
CA LYS A 469 -12.00 17.27 28.90
C LYS A 469 -12.37 16.32 27.76
N SER A 470 -12.76 16.85 26.60
CA SER A 470 -13.13 16.04 25.43
C SER A 470 -11.91 15.54 24.64
N LEU A 471 -10.74 16.16 24.80
CA LEU A 471 -9.57 15.91 23.97
C LEU A 471 -8.95 14.55 24.32
N LYS A 472 -8.84 13.69 23.31
CA LYS A 472 -8.25 12.34 23.42
C LYS A 472 -6.95 12.21 22.65
N ARG A 473 -6.75 13.03 21.62
CA ARG A 473 -5.57 12.99 20.75
C ARG A 473 -5.01 14.39 20.55
N LEU A 474 -3.71 14.54 20.78
CA LEU A 474 -2.97 15.78 20.55
C LEU A 474 -1.71 15.49 19.76
N ASN A 475 -1.48 16.23 18.68
CA ASN A 475 -0.28 16.15 17.86
C ASN A 475 0.23 17.55 17.50
N PHE A 476 1.47 17.87 17.82
CA PHE A 476 2.13 19.09 17.35
C PHE A 476 3.66 18.97 17.35
N SER A 477 4.32 19.81 16.56
CA SER A 477 5.79 19.96 16.59
C SER A 477 6.19 21.02 17.63
N ALA A 478 7.08 20.66 18.55
CA ALA A 478 7.56 21.49 19.65
C ALA A 478 8.88 22.24 19.34
N TYR A 479 9.59 21.94 18.24
CA TYR A 479 10.79 22.67 17.78
C TYR A 479 11.83 22.96 18.88
N ASP A 480 12.31 21.90 19.53
CA ASP A 480 13.26 21.91 20.65
C ASP A 480 12.78 22.62 21.93
N SER A 481 11.46 22.76 22.10
CA SER A 481 10.87 23.43 23.26
C SER A 481 10.72 22.53 24.49
N SER A 482 10.55 23.17 25.65
CA SER A 482 10.12 22.52 26.88
C SER A 482 8.60 22.58 27.01
N ILE A 483 7.94 21.43 27.10
CA ILE A 483 6.48 21.32 27.17
C ILE A 483 6.04 20.97 28.59
N LYS A 484 5.08 21.72 29.11
CA LYS A 484 4.43 21.54 30.42
C LYS A 484 2.94 21.86 30.30
N ASP A 485 2.21 21.84 31.41
CA ASP A 485 0.79 22.23 31.47
C ASP A 485 -0.18 21.29 30.71
N LEU A 486 0.24 20.05 30.44
CA LEU A 486 -0.56 19.05 29.72
C LEU A 486 -1.69 18.45 30.58
N GLU A 487 -1.67 18.65 31.90
CA GLU A 487 -2.73 18.24 32.83
C GLU A 487 -4.11 18.86 32.50
N ARG A 488 -4.13 19.91 31.67
CA ARG A 488 -5.34 20.51 31.08
C ARG A 488 -6.11 19.57 30.15
N PHE A 489 -5.52 18.44 29.76
CA PHE A 489 -6.12 17.40 28.91
C PHE A 489 -6.26 16.07 29.68
N PRO A 490 -7.11 16.00 30.72
CA PRO A 490 -7.14 14.87 31.65
C PRO A 490 -7.58 13.54 31.02
N ASN A 491 -8.15 13.57 29.81
CA ASN A 491 -8.62 12.40 29.08
C ASN A 491 -7.77 12.06 27.84
N LEU A 492 -6.54 12.60 27.76
CA LEU A 492 -5.65 12.33 26.65
C LEU A 492 -5.25 10.84 26.62
N GLU A 493 -5.46 10.19 25.47
CA GLU A 493 -5.15 8.78 25.23
C GLU A 493 -3.96 8.63 24.25
N PHE A 494 -3.71 9.63 23.41
CA PHE A 494 -2.64 9.68 22.43
C PHE A 494 -1.98 11.06 22.41
N LEU A 495 -0.66 11.08 22.57
CA LEU A 495 0.16 12.28 22.49
C LEU A 495 1.31 12.04 21.51
N LYS A 496 1.37 12.84 20.45
CA LYS A 496 2.52 12.91 19.55
C LYS A 496 3.16 14.29 19.63
N LEU A 497 4.44 14.35 19.96
CA LEU A 497 5.21 15.57 20.02
C LEU A 497 6.52 15.37 19.29
N GLN A 498 6.81 16.23 18.31
CA GLN A 498 8.08 16.18 17.58
C GLN A 498 9.01 17.30 18.04
N GLY A 499 10.30 17.02 18.25
CA GLY A 499 11.25 18.06 18.67
C GLY A 499 11.02 18.54 20.10
N VAL A 500 10.82 17.65 21.06
CA VAL A 500 10.71 18.04 22.48
C VAL A 500 12.07 17.96 23.16
N LYS A 501 12.45 18.99 23.92
CA LYS A 501 13.68 18.98 24.74
C LYS A 501 13.42 18.59 26.19
N LYS A 502 12.31 19.03 26.77
CA LYS A 502 11.88 18.67 28.14
C LYS A 502 10.37 18.49 28.15
N LEU A 503 9.87 17.54 28.94
CA LEU A 503 8.46 17.18 28.95
C LEU A 503 7.96 16.92 30.38
N GLN A 504 6.83 17.52 30.74
CA GLN A 504 6.10 17.21 31.97
C GLN A 504 4.74 16.60 31.64
N LEU A 505 4.53 15.34 32.05
CA LEU A 505 3.33 14.55 31.75
C LEU A 505 2.43 14.34 32.98
N LYS A 506 2.41 15.32 33.90
CA LYS A 506 1.68 15.19 35.17
C LYS A 506 0.20 14.88 34.93
N ALA A 507 -0.35 13.98 35.74
CA ALA A 507 -1.77 13.62 35.75
C ALA A 507 -2.37 13.01 34.45
N LEU A 508 -1.57 12.64 33.45
CA LEU A 508 -2.04 12.01 32.20
C LEU A 508 -2.32 10.50 32.34
N LYS A 509 -3.14 10.11 33.32
CA LYS A 509 -3.37 8.72 33.70
C LYS A 509 -4.01 7.84 32.63
N LYS A 510 -4.63 8.41 31.59
CA LYS A 510 -5.28 7.69 30.48
C LYS A 510 -4.42 7.58 29.22
N LEU A 511 -3.21 8.14 29.24
CA LEU A 511 -2.32 8.13 28.07
C LEU A 511 -1.90 6.71 27.75
N LYS A 512 -2.19 6.25 26.52
CA LYS A 512 -1.87 4.90 26.03
C LYS A 512 -0.71 4.89 25.05
N VAL A 513 -0.59 5.95 24.27
CA VAL A 513 0.45 6.10 23.25
C VAL A 513 1.16 7.43 23.45
N LEU A 514 2.48 7.36 23.60
CA LEU A 514 3.38 8.50 23.66
C LEU A 514 4.37 8.40 22.50
N ASP A 515 4.31 9.35 21.59
CA ASP A 515 5.22 9.45 20.45
C ASP A 515 6.06 10.72 20.58
N LEU A 516 7.37 10.54 20.76
CA LEU A 516 8.37 11.58 20.95
C LEU A 516 9.40 11.58 19.81
N GLU A 517 9.00 11.14 18.62
CA GLU A 517 9.86 11.11 17.45
C GLU A 517 10.62 12.44 17.23
N ASN A 518 11.87 12.37 16.80
CA ASN A 518 12.70 13.54 16.49
C ASN A 518 12.86 14.51 17.68
N SER A 519 12.95 13.98 18.91
CA SER A 519 13.10 14.76 20.14
C SER A 519 14.51 14.67 20.73
N ARG A 520 14.78 15.48 21.77
CA ARG A 520 16.05 15.55 22.52
C ARG A 520 15.85 15.18 24.00
N ILE A 521 15.00 14.20 24.25
CA ILE A 521 14.78 13.68 25.61
C ILE A 521 16.03 12.89 26.04
N LYS A 522 16.59 13.26 27.18
CA LYS A 522 17.82 12.65 27.70
C LYS A 522 17.57 11.48 28.64
N ASP A 523 16.47 11.50 29.37
CA ASP A 523 16.08 10.50 30.36
C ASP A 523 14.59 10.65 30.71
N PHE A 524 14.08 9.74 31.52
CA PHE A 524 12.69 9.74 31.99
C PHE A 524 12.56 10.06 33.49
N SER A 525 13.64 10.52 34.14
CA SER A 525 13.68 10.75 35.59
C SER A 525 12.63 11.76 36.06
N SER A 526 12.34 12.77 35.23
CA SER A 526 11.35 13.81 35.52
C SER A 526 9.90 13.41 35.29
N PHE A 527 9.65 12.18 34.81
CA PHE A 527 8.31 11.72 34.47
C PHE A 527 7.62 11.13 35.71
N GLU A 528 6.32 11.39 35.84
CA GLU A 528 5.48 10.62 36.76
C GLU A 528 5.29 9.20 36.23
N THR A 529 4.89 8.27 37.08
CA THR A 529 4.51 6.93 36.62
C THR A 529 3.27 7.03 35.75
N LEU A 530 3.36 6.52 34.52
CA LEU A 530 2.31 6.56 33.50
C LEU A 530 1.80 5.12 33.25
N PRO A 531 0.89 4.61 34.11
CA PRO A 531 0.53 3.20 34.12
C PRO A 531 -0.28 2.77 32.90
N SER A 532 -0.84 3.70 32.12
CA SER A 532 -1.66 3.33 30.95
C SER A 532 -0.87 3.27 29.65
N VAL A 533 0.39 3.73 29.62
CA VAL A 533 1.18 3.80 28.39
C VAL A 533 1.56 2.38 27.98
N GLU A 534 1.07 1.96 26.82
CA GLU A 534 1.36 0.67 26.20
C GLU A 534 2.32 0.79 25.01
N LYS A 535 2.45 1.99 24.44
CA LYS A 535 3.32 2.25 23.28
C LYS A 535 4.12 3.53 23.46
N LEU A 536 5.43 3.42 23.28
CA LEU A 536 6.38 4.52 23.35
C LEU A 536 7.21 4.55 22.06
N ASN A 537 7.15 5.68 21.34
CA ASN A 537 7.97 5.93 20.16
C ASN A 537 9.06 6.96 20.48
N LEU A 538 10.31 6.55 20.31
CA LEU A 538 11.54 7.33 20.49
C LEU A 538 12.40 7.23 19.22
N SER A 539 11.78 7.17 18.04
CA SER A 539 12.51 7.17 16.77
C SER A 539 13.16 8.52 16.50
N ASN A 540 14.30 8.52 15.81
CA ASN A 540 15.06 9.70 15.44
C ASN A 540 15.43 10.58 16.66
N ILE A 541 15.70 10.01 17.83
CA ILE A 541 16.15 10.81 18.97
C ILE A 541 17.50 11.44 18.64
N GLN A 542 17.59 12.75 18.87
CA GLN A 542 18.81 13.53 18.66
C GLN A 542 19.62 13.57 19.96
N GLY A 543 20.86 13.09 19.92
CA GLY A 543 21.71 12.96 21.10
C GLY A 543 21.59 11.59 21.78
N ASN A 544 22.58 11.26 22.62
CA ASN A 544 22.49 10.12 23.55
C ASN A 544 21.26 10.22 24.47
N ILE A 545 20.55 9.11 24.60
CA ILE A 545 19.45 8.92 25.56
C ILE A 545 19.83 7.90 26.62
N ASN A 546 19.72 8.28 27.89
CA ASN A 546 19.84 7.39 29.04
C ASN A 546 18.44 6.84 29.38
N LEU A 547 18.32 5.52 29.53
CA LEU A 547 17.05 4.86 29.85
C LEU A 547 16.68 4.93 31.34
N GLU A 548 17.41 5.70 32.15
CA GLU A 548 17.05 5.98 33.54
C GLU A 548 15.61 6.48 33.65
N GLY A 549 14.84 5.85 34.54
CA GLY A 549 13.42 6.15 34.76
C GLY A 549 12.47 5.50 33.75
N ILE A 550 12.91 4.69 32.78
CA ILE A 550 12.01 3.99 31.85
C ILE A 550 10.98 3.09 32.57
N SER A 551 11.28 2.65 33.80
CA SER A 551 10.36 1.90 34.67
C SER A 551 9.06 2.65 35.03
N LYS A 552 9.00 3.97 34.76
CA LYS A 552 7.78 4.78 34.87
C LYS A 552 6.69 4.36 33.87
N PHE A 553 6.97 3.47 32.92
CA PHE A 553 6.01 2.89 31.98
C PHE A 553 5.77 1.38 32.26
N PRO A 554 5.17 1.00 33.41
CA PRO A 554 5.12 -0.40 33.87
C PRO A 554 4.27 -1.34 32.99
N ASN A 555 3.45 -0.78 32.09
CA ASN A 555 2.60 -1.54 31.17
C ASN A 555 3.03 -1.38 29.71
N LEU A 556 4.25 -0.91 29.46
CA LEU A 556 4.77 -0.72 28.10
C LEU A 556 4.88 -2.07 27.39
N LYS A 557 4.25 -2.16 26.21
CA LYS A 557 4.25 -3.35 25.36
C LYS A 557 5.10 -3.14 24.11
N TRP A 558 5.06 -1.95 23.51
CA TRP A 558 5.81 -1.64 22.29
C TRP A 558 6.72 -0.44 22.50
N LEU A 559 8.01 -0.62 22.19
CA LEU A 559 9.04 0.40 22.27
C LEU A 559 9.80 0.47 20.95
N THR A 560 10.04 1.66 20.42
CA THR A 560 10.75 1.84 19.16
C THR A 560 11.77 2.97 19.24
N PHE A 561 12.96 2.71 18.68
CA PHE A 561 14.10 3.63 18.60
C PHE A 561 14.61 3.78 17.16
N LEU A 562 13.74 3.63 16.15
CA LEU A 562 14.14 3.66 14.73
C LEU A 562 15.04 4.86 14.43
N GLU A 563 16.19 4.62 13.79
CA GLU A 563 17.11 5.67 13.34
C GLU A 563 17.59 6.60 14.49
N SER A 564 17.64 6.08 15.72
CA SER A 564 18.28 6.76 16.85
C SER A 564 19.77 6.41 16.88
N GLU A 565 20.52 7.07 16.01
CA GLU A 565 21.93 6.77 15.69
C GLU A 565 22.90 6.93 16.89
N GLU A 566 22.45 7.48 18.00
CA GLU A 566 23.25 7.68 19.22
C GLU A 566 22.86 6.73 20.38
N LEU A 567 21.89 5.83 20.18
CA LEU A 567 21.56 4.80 21.17
C LEU A 567 22.54 3.62 21.08
N ASP A 568 23.32 3.41 22.13
CA ASP A 568 24.31 2.32 22.25
C ASP A 568 24.06 1.40 23.46
N ASP A 569 23.47 1.91 24.56
CA ASP A 569 23.13 1.16 25.76
C ASP A 569 21.62 1.02 25.96
N ILE A 570 21.16 -0.23 26.11
CA ILE A 570 19.77 -0.59 26.41
C ILE A 570 19.60 -1.34 27.74
N SER A 571 20.63 -1.39 28.59
CA SER A 571 20.63 -2.11 29.88
C SER A 571 19.47 -1.73 30.80
N GLY A 572 19.00 -0.48 30.74
CA GLY A 572 17.84 0.00 31.52
C GLY A 572 16.49 -0.64 31.18
N LEU A 573 16.38 -1.40 30.07
CA LEU A 573 15.14 -2.07 29.67
C LEU A 573 14.70 -3.20 30.62
N GLU A 574 15.58 -3.68 31.50
CA GLU A 574 15.33 -4.82 32.41
C GLU A 574 14.02 -4.72 33.21
N SER A 575 13.56 -3.50 33.49
CA SER A 575 12.35 -3.21 34.27
C SER A 575 11.04 -3.41 33.49
N LEU A 576 11.09 -3.47 32.16
CA LEU A 576 9.91 -3.49 31.28
C LEU A 576 9.35 -4.91 31.09
N LYS A 577 8.88 -5.54 32.16
CA LYS A 577 8.45 -6.94 32.16
C LYS A 577 7.27 -7.28 31.24
N LYS A 578 6.55 -6.28 30.72
CA LYS A 578 5.42 -6.44 29.78
C LYS A 578 5.79 -6.09 28.33
N LEU A 579 7.06 -5.80 28.04
CA LEU A 579 7.48 -5.48 26.68
C LEU A 579 7.32 -6.71 25.79
N GLU A 580 6.58 -6.54 24.70
CA GLU A 580 6.29 -7.57 23.71
C GLU A 580 7.04 -7.32 22.39
N ARG A 581 7.28 -6.05 22.04
CA ARG A 581 7.94 -5.65 20.79
C ARG A 581 8.95 -4.54 21.01
N LEU A 582 10.13 -4.70 20.42
CA LEU A 582 11.20 -3.71 20.44
C LEU A 582 11.77 -3.50 19.03
N ASP A 583 11.94 -2.25 18.61
CA ASP A 583 12.57 -1.93 17.33
C ASP A 583 13.85 -1.10 17.54
N LEU A 584 14.98 -1.64 17.11
CA LEU A 584 16.32 -1.04 17.21
C LEU A 584 16.94 -0.76 15.83
N TYR A 585 16.16 -0.75 14.75
CA TYR A 585 16.71 -0.54 13.41
C TYR A 585 17.48 0.78 13.31
N LYS A 586 18.69 0.70 12.73
CA LYS A 586 19.67 1.79 12.62
C LYS A 586 19.95 2.50 13.95
N THR A 587 20.27 1.71 14.96
CA THR A 587 20.89 2.18 16.21
C THR A 587 22.33 1.69 16.28
N LYS A 588 23.06 2.04 17.36
CA LYS A 588 24.44 1.61 17.64
C LYS A 588 24.54 0.60 18.78
N VAL A 589 23.43 -0.06 19.13
CA VAL A 589 23.39 -1.05 20.21
C VAL A 589 24.29 -2.25 19.87
N THR A 590 25.16 -2.61 20.81
CA THR A 590 26.12 -3.74 20.66
C THR A 590 25.94 -4.85 21.69
N ASP A 591 25.30 -4.56 22.83
CA ASP A 591 24.96 -5.52 23.87
C ASP A 591 23.44 -5.59 24.05
N ILE A 592 22.87 -6.76 23.77
CA ILE A 592 21.44 -7.03 23.88
C ILE A 592 21.11 -8.07 24.96
N ARG A 593 22.07 -8.44 25.82
CA ARG A 593 21.86 -9.48 26.85
C ARG A 593 20.73 -9.14 27.82
N VAL A 594 20.44 -7.86 28.02
CA VAL A 594 19.28 -7.38 28.81
C VAL A 594 17.95 -7.94 28.30
N LEU A 595 17.83 -8.20 27.00
CA LEU A 595 16.59 -8.72 26.39
C LEU A 595 16.21 -10.10 26.93
N ASN A 596 17.20 -10.89 27.38
CA ASN A 596 16.96 -12.19 28.02
C ASN A 596 16.18 -12.07 29.34
N THR A 597 16.15 -10.88 29.96
CA THR A 597 15.45 -10.61 31.22
C THR A 597 13.97 -10.23 31.02
N LEU A 598 13.50 -10.15 29.77
CA LEU A 598 12.16 -9.70 29.38
C LEU A 598 11.26 -10.91 29.06
N PRO A 599 10.42 -11.37 29.99
CA PRO A 599 9.72 -12.66 29.87
C PRO A 599 8.59 -12.68 28.82
N ASN A 600 8.16 -11.52 28.32
CA ASN A 600 7.05 -11.38 27.38
C ASN A 600 7.49 -10.91 25.99
N LEU A 601 8.80 -10.76 25.75
CA LEU A 601 9.33 -10.25 24.48
C LEU A 601 9.11 -11.29 23.38
N LYS A 602 8.49 -10.87 22.26
CA LYS A 602 8.09 -11.75 21.15
C LYS A 602 8.73 -11.36 19.83
N GLU A 603 8.94 -10.07 19.61
CA GLU A 603 9.46 -9.55 18.34
C GLU A 603 10.52 -8.47 18.61
N VAL A 604 11.66 -8.57 17.92
CA VAL A 604 12.79 -7.66 18.07
C VAL A 604 13.43 -7.40 16.72
N ASN A 605 13.49 -6.14 16.29
CA ASN A 605 14.22 -5.77 15.07
C ASN A 605 15.67 -5.42 15.40
N LEU A 606 16.62 -6.28 15.01
CA LEU A 606 18.05 -6.14 15.30
C LEU A 606 18.87 -5.54 14.16
N LEU A 607 18.25 -4.95 13.14
CA LEU A 607 18.93 -4.33 12.01
C LEU A 607 19.64 -2.99 12.37
N VAL A 608 20.57 -3.05 13.33
CA VAL A 608 21.48 -1.98 13.76
C VAL A 608 22.55 -1.67 12.70
N ASP A 609 23.19 -0.50 12.78
CA ASP A 609 24.11 0.02 11.74
C ASP A 609 25.28 -0.93 11.43
N ASN A 610 25.78 -1.67 12.43
CA ASN A 610 26.93 -2.59 12.30
C ASN A 610 26.53 -4.08 12.40
N THR A 611 25.30 -4.43 12.02
CA THR A 611 24.78 -5.82 12.12
C THR A 611 25.63 -6.90 11.47
N LYS A 612 26.32 -6.60 10.37
CA LYS A 612 27.11 -7.61 9.66
C LYS A 612 28.37 -8.04 10.42
N GLU A 613 28.84 -7.21 11.34
CA GLU A 613 30.03 -7.47 12.16
C GLU A 613 29.67 -8.02 13.54
N LEU A 614 28.46 -7.69 14.04
CA LEU A 614 27.97 -8.08 15.35
C LEU A 614 26.98 -9.24 15.22
N ASN A 615 27.39 -10.44 15.64
CA ASN A 615 26.47 -11.57 15.78
C ASN A 615 25.56 -11.39 17.02
N LEU A 616 24.69 -10.39 17.00
CA LEU A 616 23.82 -10.05 18.14
C LEU A 616 22.88 -11.20 18.50
N GLU A 617 22.38 -11.95 17.52
CA GLU A 617 21.50 -13.10 17.75
C GLU A 617 22.11 -14.13 18.71
N SER A 618 23.45 -14.29 18.71
CA SER A 618 24.15 -15.19 19.63
C SER A 618 24.08 -14.79 21.11
N GLN A 619 23.68 -13.56 21.42
CA GLN A 619 23.50 -13.07 22.79
C GLN A 619 22.10 -13.39 23.36
N LEU A 620 21.18 -13.88 22.52
CA LEU A 620 19.82 -14.26 22.93
C LEU A 620 19.74 -15.73 23.32
N ASN A 621 19.12 -16.00 24.47
CA ASN A 621 18.88 -17.34 24.98
C ASN A 621 17.49 -17.89 24.60
N HIS A 622 16.62 -17.04 24.03
CA HIS A 622 15.23 -17.34 23.71
C HIS A 622 15.07 -17.57 22.20
N ARG A 623 14.74 -18.80 21.78
CA ARG A 623 14.59 -19.19 20.36
C ARG A 623 13.25 -18.80 19.76
N GLU A 624 12.31 -18.38 20.60
CA GLU A 624 10.94 -18.00 20.29
C GLU A 624 10.77 -16.54 19.90
N ILE A 625 11.80 -15.71 20.10
CA ILE A 625 11.78 -14.30 19.68
C ILE A 625 11.94 -14.25 18.16
N VAL A 626 10.97 -13.62 17.49
CA VAL A 626 11.04 -13.33 16.07
C VAL A 626 11.97 -12.13 15.84
N ILE A 627 12.99 -12.32 15.00
CA ILE A 627 13.98 -11.31 14.62
C ILE A 627 13.65 -10.71 13.24
#